data_AF-A0ABD5WNH7-F1
#
_entry.id   AF-A0ABD5WNH7-F1
#
_cell.length_a   1.000
_cell.length_b   1.000
_cell.length_c   1.000
_cell.angle_alpha   90.00
_cell.angle_beta   90.00
_cell.angle_gamma   90.00
#
_symmetry.space_group_name_H-M   'P 1'
#
loop_
_entity.id
_entity.type
_entity.pdbx_description
1 polymer ?
#
loop_
_entity_poly.entity_id
_entity_poly.type
_entity_poly.pdbx_seq_one_letter_code
_entity_poly.pdbx_strand_id
1 'polypeptide(L)' 'MQASTESPNRGSATATESKGAYWCHDCSERIRDVKVEGDGAPDCPTCGDEMEFERSPDSTGCACWVGYSYSGA' A
#
# COMPACT_ATOMS: atom_id res chain seq x y z
N MET A 1 15.69 26.67 10.01
CA MET A 1 15.26 25.27 10.23
C MET A 1 15.22 24.61 8.86
N GLN A 2 16.13 23.68 8.57
CA GLN A 2 16.08 22.91 7.32
C GLN A 2 15.17 21.71 7.57
N ALA A 3 13.98 21.73 6.98
CA ALA A 3 13.10 20.58 6.92
C ALA A 3 13.30 19.93 5.55
N SER A 4 13.84 18.71 5.59
CA SER A 4 13.95 17.67 4.58
C SER A 4 13.69 18.10 3.13
N THR A 5 14.77 18.11 2.34
CA THR A 5 14.71 18.01 0.88
C THR A 5 13.77 16.88 0.51
N GLU A 6 12.58 17.21 0.02
CA GLU A 6 11.78 16.28 -0.76
C GLU A 6 12.65 15.89 -1.95
N SER A 7 13.33 14.74 -1.85
CA SER A 7 14.09 14.20 -2.97
C SER A 7 13.11 14.10 -4.15
N PRO A 8 13.28 14.86 -5.24
CA PRO A 8 12.44 14.71 -6.44
C PRO A 8 12.69 13.35 -7.11
N ASN A 9 13.66 12.58 -6.60
CA ASN A 9 13.85 11.16 -6.88
C ASN A 9 13.02 10.27 -5.94
N ARG A 10 11.71 10.50 -5.82
CA ARG A 10 10.77 9.38 -5.62
C ARG A 10 10.74 8.67 -6.97
N GLY A 11 11.84 7.95 -7.25
CA GLY A 11 12.33 7.68 -8.59
C GLY A 11 11.21 7.25 -9.50
N SER A 12 11.15 7.83 -10.70
CA SER A 12 10.22 7.54 -11.78
C SER A 12 9.72 6.12 -11.67
N ALA A 13 8.66 5.94 -10.89
CA ALA A 13 8.16 4.62 -10.63
C ALA A 13 7.31 4.39 -11.85
N THR A 14 7.88 3.71 -12.84
CA THR A 14 7.13 2.88 -13.78
C THR A 14 6.41 1.75 -13.02
N ALA A 15 5.86 2.07 -11.84
CA ALA A 15 4.88 1.29 -11.15
C ALA A 15 3.59 1.59 -11.90
N THR A 16 3.24 0.70 -12.82
CA THR A 16 1.83 0.45 -13.13
C THR A 16 1.04 0.65 -11.84
N GLU A 17 0.10 1.59 -11.84
CA GLU A 17 -0.66 1.93 -10.64
C GLU A 17 -1.22 0.64 -10.04
N SER A 18 -0.72 0.29 -8.86
CA SER A 18 -0.97 -0.98 -8.20
C SER A 18 -2.21 -0.81 -7.35
N LYS A 19 -3.29 -1.50 -7.68
CA LYS A 19 -4.58 -1.38 -6.96
C LYS A 19 -4.51 -1.96 -5.55
N GLY A 20 -3.47 -2.74 -5.27
CA GLY A 20 -3.22 -3.36 -3.98
C GLY A 20 -2.16 -4.45 -4.01
N ALA A 21 -2.12 -5.23 -2.94
CA ALA A 21 -1.25 -6.37 -2.80
C ALA A 21 -1.99 -7.51 -2.10
N TYR A 22 -1.64 -8.73 -2.48
CA TYR A 22 -2.07 -9.93 -1.79
C TYR A 22 -1.13 -10.20 -0.61
N TRP A 23 -1.70 -10.49 0.56
CA TRP A 23 -0.99 -10.74 1.80
C TRP A 23 -1.35 -12.14 2.33
N CYS A 24 -0.33 -12.94 2.66
CA CYS A 24 -0.51 -14.17 3.45
C CYS A 24 -0.12 -13.89 4.91
N HIS A 25 -1.09 -13.90 5.83
CA HIS A 25 -0.86 -13.53 7.24
C HIS A 25 -0.05 -14.58 8.00
N ASP A 26 -0.13 -15.84 7.58
CA ASP A 26 0.64 -16.95 8.16
C ASP A 26 2.12 -16.87 7.82
N CYS A 27 2.44 -16.72 6.53
CA CYS A 27 3.83 -16.69 6.05
C CYS A 27 4.44 -15.28 6.04
N SER A 28 3.64 -14.23 6.26
CA SER A 28 4.03 -12.82 6.10
C SER A 28 4.58 -12.47 4.70
N GLU A 29 4.17 -13.23 3.68
CA GLU A 29 4.53 -13.00 2.27
C GLU A 29 3.58 -11.98 1.62
N ARG A 30 4.13 -11.11 0.77
CA ARG A 30 3.36 -10.05 0.11
C ARG A 30 3.65 -9.96 -1.39
N ILE A 31 2.61 -10.06 -2.20
CA ILE A 31 2.69 -10.04 -3.67
C ILE A 31 1.86 -8.88 -4.21
N ARG A 32 2.45 -8.02 -5.05
CA ARG A 32 1.69 -6.90 -5.65
C ARG A 32 0.69 -7.41 -6.69
N ASP A 33 -0.46 -6.76 -6.81
CA ASP A 33 -1.47 -7.10 -7.82
C ASP A 33 -0.89 -7.09 -9.24
N VAL A 34 -0.01 -6.13 -9.55
CA VAL A 34 0.66 -6.03 -10.86
C VAL A 34 1.61 -7.19 -11.19
N LYS A 35 1.93 -8.05 -10.21
CA LYS A 35 2.73 -9.26 -10.40
C LYS A 35 1.89 -10.53 -10.50
N VAL A 36 0.58 -10.44 -10.27
CA VAL A 36 -0.34 -11.56 -10.38
C VAL A 36 -0.88 -11.60 -11.80
N GLU A 37 -0.77 -12.76 -12.44
CA GLU A 37 -1.35 -12.98 -13.76
C GLU A 37 -2.77 -13.50 -13.60
N GLY A 38 -3.76 -12.72 -14.04
CA GLY A 38 -5.19 -13.05 -13.96
C GLY A 38 -5.99 -12.14 -13.04
N ASP A 39 -7.30 -12.38 -12.98
CA ASP A 39 -8.26 -11.56 -12.22
C ASP A 39 -8.53 -12.08 -10.79
N GLY A 40 -7.88 -13.18 -10.38
CA GLY A 40 -8.11 -13.87 -9.11
C GLY A 40 -7.05 -13.64 -8.05
N ALA A 41 -7.36 -14.06 -6.81
CA ALA A 41 -6.38 -14.11 -5.73
C ALA A 41 -5.37 -15.25 -6.00
N PRO A 42 -4.05 -14.98 -5.91
CA PRO A 42 -3.04 -16.01 -6.02
C PRO A 42 -2.96 -16.81 -4.72
N ASP A 43 -2.45 -18.04 -4.82
CA ASP A 43 -2.03 -18.83 -3.68
C ASP A 43 -0.67 -18.36 -3.16
N CYS A 44 -0.44 -18.52 -1.86
CA CYS A 44 0.83 -18.21 -1.24
C CYS A 44 1.92 -19.17 -1.76
N PRO A 45 3.07 -18.67 -2.24
CA PRO A 45 4.14 -19.53 -2.77
C PRO A 45 4.83 -20.37 -1.70
N THR A 46 4.58 -20.10 -0.42
CA THR A 46 5.19 -20.81 0.71
C THR A 46 4.31 -21.90 1.28
N CYS A 47 3.02 -21.63 1.52
CA CYS A 47 2.09 -22.60 2.13
C CYS A 47 1.01 -23.12 1.17
N GLY A 48 0.75 -22.42 0.05
CA GLY A 48 -0.29 -22.76 -0.91
C GLY A 48 -1.70 -22.32 -0.50
N ASP A 49 -1.86 -21.56 0.58
CA ASP A 49 -3.16 -21.00 0.98
C ASP A 49 -3.53 -19.75 0.15
N GLU A 50 -4.83 -19.52 -0.02
CA GLU A 50 -5.36 -18.33 -0.71
C GLU A 50 -4.93 -17.05 0.03
N MET A 51 -4.35 -16.10 -0.70
CA MET A 51 -3.90 -14.84 -0.12
C MET A 51 -5.02 -13.79 -0.05
N GLU A 52 -5.03 -12.98 1.00
CA GLU A 52 -6.01 -11.89 1.16
C GLU A 52 -5.61 -10.67 0.34
N PHE A 53 -6.55 -10.10 -0.43
CA PHE A 53 -6.30 -8.86 -1.16
C PHE A 53 -6.41 -7.65 -0.24
N GLU A 54 -5.27 -7.07 0.09
CA GLU A 54 -5.18 -5.79 0.78
C GLU A 54 -5.04 -4.67 -0.25
N ARG A 55 -6.02 -3.76 -0.28
CA ARG A 55 -5.84 -2.54 -1.07
C ARG A 55 -4.69 -1.73 -0.47
N SER A 56 -3.72 -1.40 -1.31
CA SER A 56 -2.77 -0.36 -0.99
C SER A 56 -3.63 0.87 -0.71
N PRO A 57 -3.51 1.52 0.46
CA PRO A 57 -4.12 2.82 0.64
C PRO A 57 -3.35 3.77 -0.28
N ASP A 58 -3.74 3.82 -1.55
CA ASP A 58 -3.54 4.97 -2.41
C ASP A 58 -4.23 6.13 -1.68
N SER A 59 -3.47 6.83 -0.83
CA SER A 59 -3.95 7.92 0.01
C SER A 59 -4.89 7.52 1.15
N THR A 60 -4.34 6.91 2.21
CA THR A 60 -4.65 7.48 3.52
C THR A 60 -3.49 8.40 3.84
N GLY A 61 -3.62 9.67 3.47
CA GLY A 61 -2.68 10.71 3.90
C GLY A 61 -2.43 10.56 5.40
N CYS A 62 -1.21 10.90 5.84
CA CYS A 62 -0.89 10.98 7.26
C CYS A 62 -2.10 11.46 8.04
N ALA A 63 -2.75 10.57 8.79
CA ALA A 63 -3.61 10.99 9.88
C ALA A 63 -2.71 11.47 11.02
N CYS A 64 -1.89 12.48 10.75
CA CYS A 64 -1.53 13.49 11.74
C CYS A 64 -2.74 14.43 11.80
N TRP A 65 -3.84 13.92 12.35
CA TRP A 65 -5.03 14.62 12.83
C TRP A 65 -5.63 15.71 11.92
N VAL A 66 -6.50 15.30 10.99
CA VAL A 66 -7.65 16.14 10.61
C VAL A 66 -8.66 16.13 11.77
N GLY A 67 -8.30 16.83 12.84
CA GLY A 67 -9.11 16.98 14.04
C GLY A 67 -9.81 18.33 14.04
N TYR A 68 -11.02 18.36 13.50
CA TYR A 68 -12.13 19.22 13.92
C TYR A 68 -11.90 20.73 14.13
N SER A 69 -12.54 21.51 13.26
CA SER A 69 -13.11 22.82 13.57
C SER A 69 -13.76 22.83 14.97
N TYR A 70 -13.19 23.56 15.93
CA TYR A 70 -13.96 24.09 17.05
C TYR A 70 -13.63 25.57 17.23
N SER A 71 -14.65 26.40 16.97
CA SER A 71 -14.68 27.80 17.37
C SER A 71 -14.63 27.91 18.89
N GLY A 72 -13.93 28.92 19.41
CA GLY A 72 -14.17 29.47 20.74
C GLY A 72 -12.94 29.66 21.62
N ALA A 73 -12.40 30.87 21.61
CA ALA A 73 -12.09 31.72 22.78
C ALA A 73 -11.43 33.02 22.29
#